data_AF-A0A949UKF2-F1
#
_entry.id   AF-A0A949UKF2-F1
#
_cell.length_a   1.000
_cell.length_b   1.000
_cell.length_c   1.000
_cell.angle_alpha   90.00
_cell.angle_beta   90.00
_cell.angle_gamma   90.00
#
_symmetry.space_group_name_H-M   'P 1'
#
loop_
_entity.id
_entity.type
_entity.pdbx_description
1 polymer ?
#
loop_
_entity_poly.entity_id
_entity_poly.type
_entity_poly.pdbx_seq_one_letter_code
_entity_poly.pdbx_strand_id
1 'polypeptide(L)'
;MMFLKSKYTYVLAGLLMLALLPQAVFSHGMSEAEKQAIIDGGNLSYLWLGATHMLSGYDHLAFVFGIVFFLSTFRSIAKYVTAFTLGHSVSLIYATFKGIQVNYYLIDAVIALSVCYIAFANIDGFKKYLNIASPNLLAMIIGLGLIHGLGLSTRLQELPLSEDNLLLNIIYFNVGIEVGQIGALALMLLLIAHWRKRPSFKTFSLIANYGLILMGGLLFLMQMHGYTHTNNPDEFANSARARQLSNSDQFSDAASEVSQDTSWQDTITITVPARNGIEYKLHLKEGGGLEYTWKTNGAALFFDFHGDPAGDTSGYFKSYKESTDSQSAGKLKAPFEGVHGWYWENNTPSPVIITLRVKGDYQRLDLKDALQKPKPDIIPDSAILDILNSI
;
A
#
# COMPACT_ATOMS: atom_id res chain seq x y z
N MET A 1 37.16 1.93 -35.74
CA MET A 1 37.20 1.71 -34.28
C MET A 1 36.54 2.83 -33.46
N MET A 2 36.57 4.11 -33.91
CA MET A 2 35.92 5.24 -33.20
C MET A 2 34.38 5.21 -33.18
N PHE A 3 33.73 4.70 -34.22
CA PHE A 3 32.25 4.63 -34.30
C PHE A 3 31.60 3.54 -33.43
N LEU A 4 32.36 2.53 -32.98
CA LEU A 4 31.84 1.51 -32.06
C LEU A 4 31.76 2.04 -30.63
N LYS A 5 32.74 2.83 -30.18
CA LYS A 5 32.77 3.41 -28.81
C LYS A 5 31.56 4.31 -28.54
N SER A 6 31.16 5.13 -29.51
CA SER A 6 30.05 6.10 -29.39
C SER A 6 28.70 5.45 -29.01
N LYS A 7 28.40 4.26 -29.51
CA LYS A 7 27.12 3.58 -29.25
C LYS A 7 27.00 3.12 -27.79
N TYR A 8 28.10 2.63 -27.23
CA TYR A 8 28.16 2.18 -25.83
C TYR A 8 28.17 3.35 -24.85
N THR A 9 28.72 4.52 -25.23
CA THR A 9 28.66 5.71 -24.38
C THR A 9 27.24 6.23 -24.19
N TYR A 10 26.41 6.23 -25.24
CA TYR A 10 25.00 6.63 -25.11
C TYR A 10 24.16 5.62 -24.33
N VAL A 11 24.45 4.31 -24.48
CA VAL A 11 23.82 3.25 -23.68
C VAL A 11 24.21 3.39 -22.21
N LEU A 12 25.50 3.61 -21.92
CA LEU A 12 25.99 3.78 -20.56
C LEU A 12 25.44 5.06 -19.91
N ALA A 13 25.39 6.18 -20.63
CA ALA A 13 24.80 7.43 -20.15
C ALA A 13 23.28 7.31 -19.89
N GLY A 14 22.55 6.61 -20.76
CA GLY A 14 21.12 6.33 -20.56
C GLY A 14 20.87 5.42 -19.35
N LEU A 15 21.68 4.38 -19.18
CA LEU A 15 21.62 3.50 -18.00
C LEU A 15 21.99 4.24 -16.71
N LEU A 16 22.99 5.13 -16.75
CA LEU A 16 23.38 5.95 -15.60
C LEU A 16 22.26 6.93 -15.21
N MET A 17 21.61 7.55 -16.21
CA MET A 17 20.52 8.49 -15.98
C MET A 17 19.26 7.79 -15.44
N LEU A 18 18.98 6.55 -15.87
CA LEU A 18 17.93 5.71 -15.29
C LEU A 18 18.28 5.19 -13.89
N ALA A 19 19.55 4.86 -13.63
CA ALA A 19 20.02 4.41 -12.31
C ALA A 19 20.02 5.52 -11.25
N LEU A 20 20.03 6.79 -11.68
CA LEU A 20 19.92 7.97 -10.83
C LEU A 20 18.46 8.36 -10.50
N LEU A 21 17.47 7.57 -10.93
CA LEU A 21 16.06 7.68 -10.50
C LEU A 21 15.72 6.66 -9.39
N PRO A 22 16.10 6.90 -8.13
CA PRO A 22 15.30 6.46 -6.99
C PRO A 22 14.90 7.71 -6.17
N GLN A 23 13.68 7.84 -5.63
CA GLN A 23 13.36 7.34 -4.28
C GLN A 23 11.85 7.05 -4.01
N ALA A 24 10.98 6.93 -5.02
CA ALA A 24 9.53 6.78 -4.76
C ALA A 24 8.84 5.74 -5.66
N VAL A 25 9.47 4.58 -5.86
CA VAL A 25 8.91 3.49 -6.66
C VAL A 25 8.42 2.39 -5.71
N PHE A 26 7.38 2.71 -4.93
CA PHE A 26 6.65 1.77 -4.06
C PHE A 26 5.70 0.92 -4.90
N SER A 27 5.67 -0.42 -4.75
CA SER A 27 4.67 -1.21 -5.51
C SER A 27 3.28 -0.63 -5.29
N HIS A 28 2.59 -0.37 -6.40
CA HIS A 28 1.36 0.39 -6.37
C HIS A 28 0.23 -0.48 -5.78
N GLY A 29 -0.04 -0.29 -4.50
CA GLY A 29 -1.24 -0.79 -3.84
C GLY A 29 -2.45 0.11 -4.10
N MET A 30 -3.63 -0.35 -3.70
CA MET A 30 -4.85 0.47 -3.75
C MET A 30 -4.79 1.57 -2.70
N SER A 31 -5.10 2.80 -3.09
CA SER A 31 -5.22 3.92 -2.14
C SER A 31 -6.46 3.78 -1.26
N GLU A 32 -6.45 4.38 -0.06
CA GLU A 32 -7.62 4.34 0.84
C GLU A 32 -8.88 4.97 0.22
N ALA A 33 -8.72 5.98 -0.64
CA ALA A 33 -9.83 6.55 -1.40
C ALA A 33 -10.44 5.55 -2.40
N GLU A 34 -9.62 4.69 -2.98
CA GLU A 34 -10.04 3.60 -3.87
C GLU A 34 -10.73 2.47 -3.10
N LYS A 35 -10.25 2.16 -1.89
CA LYS A 35 -10.89 1.21 -0.97
C LYS A 35 -12.26 1.71 -0.47
N GLN A 36 -12.38 3.00 -0.17
CA GLN A 36 -13.66 3.60 0.21
C GLN A 36 -14.65 3.64 -0.96
N ALA A 37 -14.18 3.95 -2.18
CA ALA A 37 -15.01 3.89 -3.39
C ALA A 37 -15.53 2.48 -3.72
N ILE A 38 -14.83 1.44 -3.25
CA ILE A 38 -15.23 0.04 -3.32
C ILE A 38 -16.42 -0.28 -2.40
N ILE A 39 -16.46 0.37 -1.23
CA ILE A 39 -17.49 0.18 -0.20
C ILE A 39 -18.74 0.98 -0.56
N ASP A 40 -18.57 2.22 -1.03
CA ASP A 40 -19.68 3.15 -1.32
C ASP A 40 -20.22 3.02 -2.76
N GLY A 41 -19.51 2.31 -3.64
CA GLY A 41 -19.74 2.29 -5.09
C GLY A 41 -20.55 1.10 -5.61
N GLY A 42 -21.27 1.32 -6.71
CA GLY A 42 -21.88 0.24 -7.52
C GLY A 42 -20.89 -0.34 -8.54
N ASN A 43 -21.33 -1.32 -9.34
CA ASN A 43 -20.53 -2.02 -10.35
C ASN A 43 -19.66 -1.11 -11.26
N LEU A 44 -20.14 0.09 -11.61
CA LEU A 44 -19.38 1.05 -12.43
C LEU A 44 -18.19 1.67 -11.70
N SER A 45 -18.26 1.82 -10.38
CA SER A 45 -17.13 2.27 -9.56
C SER A 45 -16.00 1.25 -9.61
N TYR A 46 -16.30 -0.04 -9.58
CA TYR A 46 -15.31 -1.11 -9.74
C TYR A 46 -14.66 -1.11 -11.13
N LEU A 47 -15.44 -0.84 -12.18
CA LEU A 47 -14.90 -0.70 -13.54
C LEU A 47 -13.95 0.50 -13.63
N TRP A 48 -14.37 1.66 -13.13
CA TRP A 48 -13.51 2.84 -13.11
C TRP A 48 -12.24 2.60 -12.31
N LEU A 49 -12.38 1.96 -11.16
CA LEU A 49 -11.27 1.62 -10.28
C LEU A 49 -10.28 0.66 -10.93
N GLY A 50 -10.75 -0.38 -11.61
CA GLY A 50 -9.87 -1.26 -12.38
C GLY A 50 -9.09 -0.51 -13.44
N ALA A 51 -9.73 0.46 -14.11
CA ALA A 51 -9.07 1.29 -15.11
C ALA A 51 -8.02 2.24 -14.48
N THR A 52 -8.33 2.90 -13.36
CA THR A 52 -7.37 3.80 -12.69
C THR A 52 -6.23 3.05 -12.05
N HIS A 53 -6.48 1.90 -11.42
CA HIS A 53 -5.45 1.03 -10.86
C HIS A 53 -4.45 0.59 -11.94
N MET A 54 -4.97 0.15 -13.10
CA MET A 54 -4.13 -0.18 -14.23
C MET A 54 -3.29 1.01 -14.73
N LEU A 55 -3.86 2.23 -14.74
CA LEU A 55 -3.18 3.43 -15.25
C LEU A 55 -2.18 4.04 -14.26
N SER A 56 -2.36 3.83 -12.96
CA SER A 56 -1.51 4.37 -11.90
C SER A 56 -0.39 3.41 -11.48
N GLY A 57 -0.56 2.10 -11.71
CA GLY A 57 0.49 1.08 -11.53
C GLY A 57 1.61 1.22 -12.55
N TYR A 58 2.76 1.77 -12.14
CA TYR A 58 3.92 1.94 -13.02
C TYR A 58 4.53 0.61 -13.48
N ASP A 59 4.39 -0.45 -12.68
CA ASP A 59 4.83 -1.81 -12.98
C ASP A 59 4.00 -2.42 -14.11
N HIS A 60 2.68 -2.23 -14.06
CA HIS A 60 1.77 -2.61 -15.14
C HIS A 60 2.02 -1.79 -16.40
N LEU A 61 2.22 -0.47 -16.27
CA LEU A 61 2.60 0.39 -17.40
C LEU A 61 3.94 -0.01 -18.01
N ALA A 62 4.94 -0.37 -17.20
CA ALA A 62 6.24 -0.83 -17.67
C ALA A 62 6.15 -2.16 -18.42
N PHE A 63 5.34 -3.10 -17.93
CA PHE A 63 5.05 -4.36 -18.61
C PHE A 63 4.38 -4.11 -19.97
N VAL A 64 3.31 -3.30 -19.97
CA VAL A 64 2.58 -2.89 -21.17
C VAL A 64 3.49 -2.19 -22.18
N PHE A 65 4.33 -1.27 -21.70
CA PHE A 65 5.33 -0.59 -22.53
C PHE A 65 6.35 -1.56 -23.12
N GLY A 66 6.79 -2.57 -22.36
CA GLY A 66 7.64 -3.65 -22.85
C GLY A 66 6.99 -4.43 -24.01
N ILE A 67 5.72 -4.78 -23.88
CA ILE A 67 4.96 -5.52 -24.91
C ILE A 67 4.89 -4.74 -26.23
N VAL A 68 4.77 -3.41 -26.15
CA VAL A 68 4.68 -2.56 -27.33
C VAL A 68 5.90 -2.73 -28.24
N PHE A 69 7.10 -3.00 -27.71
CA PHE A 69 8.29 -3.23 -28.56
C PHE A 69 8.23 -4.53 -29.36
N PHE A 70 7.56 -5.56 -28.85
CA PHE A 70 7.41 -6.85 -29.52
C PHE A 70 6.28 -6.84 -30.57
N LEU A 71 5.18 -6.16 -30.27
CA LEU A 71 3.96 -6.22 -31.06
C LEU A 71 3.75 -4.95 -31.88
N SER A 72 3.62 -5.12 -33.19
CA SER A 72 3.52 -4.01 -34.14
C SER A 72 2.12 -3.75 -34.69
N THR A 73 1.18 -4.67 -34.45
CA THR A 73 -0.19 -4.55 -34.93
C THR A 73 -1.18 -4.56 -33.76
N PHE A 74 -2.22 -3.74 -33.88
CA PHE A 74 -3.29 -3.67 -32.88
C PHE A 74 -3.92 -5.04 -32.60
N ARG A 75 -4.13 -5.86 -33.64
CA ARG A 75 -4.71 -7.21 -33.50
C ARG A 75 -3.83 -8.14 -32.65
N SER A 76 -2.51 -8.11 -32.87
CA SER A 76 -1.61 -8.90 -32.03
C SER A 76 -1.62 -8.39 -30.59
N ILE A 77 -1.63 -7.07 -30.40
CA ILE A 77 -1.65 -6.44 -29.08
C ILE A 77 -2.90 -6.84 -28.30
N ALA A 78 -4.08 -6.63 -28.88
CA ALA A 78 -5.34 -7.03 -28.28
C ALA A 78 -5.33 -8.52 -27.91
N LYS A 79 -4.85 -9.41 -28.80
CA LYS A 79 -4.74 -10.85 -28.50
C LYS A 79 -3.93 -11.13 -27.23
N TYR A 80 -2.75 -10.53 -27.09
CA TYR A 80 -1.86 -10.82 -25.97
C TYR A 80 -2.29 -10.14 -24.67
N VAL A 81 -2.83 -8.92 -24.76
CA VAL A 81 -3.41 -8.21 -23.59
C VAL A 81 -4.59 -8.98 -23.05
N THR A 82 -5.56 -9.34 -23.91
CA THR A 82 -6.72 -10.14 -23.47
C THR A 82 -6.27 -11.50 -22.91
N ALA A 83 -5.24 -12.13 -23.47
CA ALA A 83 -4.70 -13.38 -22.89
C ALA A 83 -4.10 -13.17 -21.48
N PHE A 84 -3.42 -12.05 -21.24
CA PHE A 84 -2.93 -11.65 -19.93
C PHE A 84 -4.11 -11.41 -18.96
N THR A 85 -5.08 -10.59 -19.36
CA THR A 85 -6.26 -10.26 -18.55
C THR A 85 -7.08 -11.49 -18.21
N LEU A 86 -7.19 -12.46 -19.13
CA LEU A 86 -7.86 -13.73 -18.86
C LEU A 86 -7.11 -14.55 -17.81
N GLY A 87 -5.79 -14.70 -17.93
CA GLY A 87 -4.98 -15.36 -16.90
C GLY A 87 -5.09 -14.66 -15.54
N HIS A 88 -5.00 -13.33 -15.54
CA HIS A 88 -5.21 -12.50 -14.36
C HIS A 88 -6.56 -12.74 -13.71
N SER A 89 -7.64 -12.63 -14.48
CA SER A 89 -9.00 -12.82 -13.99
C SER A 89 -9.23 -14.21 -13.39
N VAL A 90 -8.72 -15.26 -14.04
CA VAL A 90 -8.85 -16.65 -13.57
C VAL A 90 -8.17 -16.81 -12.21
N SER A 91 -6.91 -16.39 -12.08
CA SER A 91 -6.18 -16.50 -10.81
C SER A 91 -6.79 -15.62 -9.71
N LEU A 92 -7.20 -14.39 -10.03
CA LEU A 92 -7.83 -13.46 -9.11
C LEU A 92 -9.12 -14.03 -8.51
N ILE A 93 -10.04 -14.48 -9.37
CA ILE A 93 -11.31 -15.08 -8.93
C ILE A 93 -11.02 -16.34 -8.11
N TYR A 94 -10.19 -17.24 -8.63
CA TYR A 94 -9.92 -18.51 -7.97
C TYR A 94 -9.29 -18.33 -6.57
N ALA A 95 -8.24 -17.51 -6.46
CA ALA A 95 -7.54 -17.27 -5.21
C ALA A 95 -8.43 -16.55 -4.19
N THR A 96 -9.25 -15.57 -4.63
CA THR A 96 -10.14 -14.83 -3.74
C THR A 96 -11.22 -15.74 -3.14
N PHE A 97 -11.86 -16.58 -3.95
CA PHE A 97 -12.90 -17.50 -3.46
C PHE A 97 -12.33 -18.69 -2.65
N LYS A 98 -11.06 -19.05 -2.85
CA LYS A 98 -10.39 -20.11 -2.08
C LYS A 98 -9.63 -19.59 -0.86
N GLY A 99 -9.60 -18.27 -0.64
CA GLY A 99 -8.83 -17.68 0.45
C GLY A 99 -7.33 -17.95 0.33
N ILE A 100 -6.82 -18.10 -0.90
CA ILE A 100 -5.39 -18.33 -1.11
C ILE A 100 -4.68 -16.99 -0.93
N GLN A 101 -3.77 -16.95 0.04
CA GLN A 101 -2.96 -15.79 0.33
C GLN A 101 -1.49 -16.16 0.17
N VAL A 102 -0.73 -15.27 -0.46
CA VAL A 102 0.70 -15.44 -0.68
C VAL A 102 1.36 -14.09 -0.38
N ASN A 103 2.57 -14.13 0.16
CA ASN A 103 3.28 -12.91 0.52
C ASN A 103 3.44 -11.97 -0.70
N TYR A 104 2.93 -10.74 -0.58
CA TYR A 104 2.91 -9.78 -1.67
C TYR A 104 4.31 -9.36 -2.13
N TYR A 105 5.30 -9.28 -1.23
CA TYR A 105 6.68 -8.99 -1.64
C TYR A 105 7.22 -10.06 -2.59
N LEU A 106 6.90 -11.33 -2.34
CA LEU A 106 7.31 -12.43 -3.22
C LEU A 106 6.59 -12.35 -4.56
N ILE A 107 5.30 -12.01 -4.58
CA ILE A 107 4.57 -11.87 -5.83
C ILE A 107 5.07 -10.67 -6.63
N ASP A 108 5.21 -9.51 -5.99
CA ASP A 108 5.73 -8.28 -6.61
C ASP A 108 7.17 -8.49 -7.13
N ALA A 109 7.99 -9.29 -6.43
CA ALA A 109 9.30 -9.68 -6.90
C ALA A 109 9.22 -10.49 -8.21
N VAL A 110 8.30 -11.47 -8.30
CA VAL A 110 8.10 -12.25 -9.53
C VAL A 110 7.52 -11.38 -10.65
N ILE A 111 6.62 -10.45 -10.33
CA ILE A 111 6.11 -9.43 -11.27
C ILE A 111 7.27 -8.59 -11.81
N ALA A 112 8.20 -8.14 -10.97
CA ALA A 112 9.39 -7.40 -11.40
C ALA A 112 10.31 -8.23 -12.32
N LEU A 113 10.48 -9.52 -12.04
CA LEU A 113 11.19 -10.44 -12.94
C LEU A 113 10.46 -10.65 -14.27
N SER A 114 9.13 -10.52 -14.30
CA SER A 114 8.37 -10.61 -15.55
C SER A 114 8.68 -9.46 -16.51
N VAL A 115 8.94 -8.26 -15.99
CA VAL A 115 9.40 -7.10 -16.78
C VAL A 115 10.79 -7.39 -17.37
N CYS A 116 11.70 -7.95 -16.57
CA CYS A 116 13.01 -8.40 -17.04
C CYS A 116 12.88 -9.45 -18.16
N TYR A 117 11.99 -10.42 -17.97
CA TYR A 117 11.76 -11.48 -18.94
C TYR A 117 11.29 -10.92 -20.29
N ILE A 118 10.29 -10.05 -20.30
CA ILE A 118 9.76 -9.46 -21.54
C ILE A 118 10.84 -8.64 -22.23
N ALA A 119 11.57 -7.81 -21.49
CA ALA A 119 12.62 -6.98 -22.05
C ALA A 119 13.80 -7.81 -22.59
N PHE A 120 14.13 -8.94 -21.93
CA PHE A 120 15.13 -9.88 -22.40
C PHE A 120 14.67 -10.63 -23.65
N ALA A 121 13.40 -11.03 -23.72
CA ALA A 121 12.81 -11.62 -24.91
C ALA A 121 12.83 -10.65 -26.10
N ASN A 122 12.54 -9.36 -25.87
CA ASN A 122 12.51 -8.31 -26.89
C ASN A 122 13.86 -8.06 -27.59
N ILE A 123 14.97 -8.36 -26.94
CA ILE A 123 16.33 -8.19 -27.49
C ILE A 123 16.92 -9.50 -28.02
N ASP A 124 16.08 -10.51 -28.28
CA ASP A 124 16.47 -11.86 -28.66
C ASP A 124 17.41 -12.54 -27.65
N GLY A 125 17.28 -12.20 -26.37
CA GLY A 125 18.22 -12.60 -25.32
C GLY A 125 18.38 -14.12 -25.19
N PHE A 126 17.27 -14.87 -25.30
CA PHE A 126 17.26 -16.34 -25.26
C PHE A 126 18.17 -16.95 -26.33
N LYS A 127 18.07 -16.46 -27.56
CA LYS A 127 18.89 -16.95 -28.67
C LYS A 127 20.32 -16.43 -28.57
N LYS A 128 20.50 -15.15 -28.25
CA LYS A 128 21.79 -14.46 -28.32
C LYS A 128 22.73 -14.82 -27.17
N TYR A 129 22.21 -14.95 -25.95
CA TYR A 129 23.01 -15.14 -24.74
C TYR A 129 22.92 -16.56 -24.17
N LEU A 130 21.80 -17.25 -24.38
CA LEU A 130 21.56 -18.59 -23.83
C LEU A 130 21.57 -19.69 -24.90
N ASN A 131 21.63 -19.33 -26.19
CA ASN A 131 21.57 -20.26 -27.33
C ASN A 131 20.38 -21.24 -27.28
N ILE A 132 19.24 -20.79 -26.77
CA ILE A 132 17.98 -21.55 -26.72
C ILE A 132 16.88 -20.83 -27.48
N ALA A 133 15.88 -21.59 -27.94
CA ALA A 133 14.69 -21.01 -28.54
C ALA A 133 13.88 -20.25 -27.46
N SER A 134 13.34 -19.09 -27.83
CA SER A 134 12.47 -18.33 -26.94
C SER A 134 11.23 -19.16 -26.58
N PRO A 135 10.80 -19.18 -25.31
CA PRO A 135 9.57 -19.86 -24.91
C PRO A 135 8.33 -19.32 -25.63
N ASN A 136 7.25 -20.11 -25.67
CA ASN A 136 6.01 -19.69 -26.29
C ASN A 136 5.46 -18.42 -25.62
N LEU A 137 5.40 -17.34 -26.38
CA LEU A 137 5.00 -16.02 -25.87
C LEU A 137 3.57 -16.02 -25.31
N LEU A 138 2.63 -16.71 -25.96
CA LEU A 138 1.24 -16.73 -25.50
C LEU A 138 1.10 -17.46 -24.17
N ALA A 139 1.72 -18.64 -24.05
CA ALA A 139 1.72 -19.42 -22.81
C ALA A 139 2.36 -18.63 -21.66
N MET A 140 3.47 -17.96 -21.94
CA MET A 140 4.16 -17.14 -20.95
C MET A 140 3.32 -15.93 -20.53
N ILE A 141 2.68 -15.20 -21.44
CA ILE A 141 1.82 -14.05 -21.09
C ILE A 141 0.62 -14.49 -20.24
N ILE A 142 0.01 -15.66 -20.54
CA ILE A 142 -1.05 -16.24 -19.69
C ILE A 142 -0.48 -16.57 -18.30
N GLY A 143 0.69 -17.20 -18.23
CA GLY A 143 1.37 -17.51 -16.97
C GLY A 143 1.68 -16.27 -16.13
N LEU A 144 2.16 -15.20 -16.76
CA LEU A 144 2.38 -13.93 -16.08
C LEU A 144 1.06 -13.32 -15.58
N GLY A 145 0.00 -13.37 -16.39
CA GLY A 145 -1.34 -12.96 -15.97
C GLY A 145 -1.78 -13.69 -14.71
N LEU A 146 -1.63 -15.01 -14.66
CA LEU A 146 -1.96 -15.83 -13.48
C LEU A 146 -1.19 -15.40 -12.22
N ILE A 147 0.09 -15.03 -12.35
CA ILE A 147 0.89 -14.57 -11.21
C ILE A 147 0.42 -13.20 -10.74
N HIS A 148 0.13 -12.28 -11.67
CA HIS A 148 -0.32 -10.93 -11.33
C HIS A 148 -1.69 -10.96 -10.63
N GLY A 149 -2.64 -11.75 -11.13
CA GLY A 149 -3.96 -11.85 -10.51
C GLY A 149 -3.92 -12.45 -9.11
N LEU A 150 -2.95 -13.32 -8.81
CA LEU A 150 -2.71 -13.82 -7.45
C LEU A 150 -2.24 -12.70 -6.50
N GLY A 151 -1.39 -11.77 -6.98
CA GLY A 151 -0.91 -10.63 -6.20
C GLY A 151 -2.04 -9.72 -5.74
N LEU A 152 -2.90 -9.34 -6.69
CA LEU A 152 -4.04 -8.51 -6.39
C LEU A 152 -5.10 -9.22 -5.54
N SER A 153 -5.29 -10.54 -5.72
CA SER A 153 -6.23 -11.32 -4.92
C SER A 153 -5.93 -11.23 -3.43
N THR A 154 -4.65 -11.31 -3.08
CA THR A 154 -4.20 -11.21 -1.68
C THR A 154 -4.62 -9.86 -1.08
N ARG A 155 -4.51 -8.76 -1.84
CA ARG A 155 -4.91 -7.42 -1.42
C ARG A 155 -6.43 -7.21 -1.37
N LEU A 156 -7.17 -7.74 -2.34
CA LEU A 156 -8.64 -7.64 -2.33
C LEU A 156 -9.26 -8.40 -1.16
N GLN A 157 -8.63 -9.48 -0.71
CA GLN A 157 -9.07 -10.23 0.46
C GLN A 157 -8.87 -9.43 1.78
N GLU A 158 -8.09 -8.36 1.80
CA GLU A 158 -7.94 -7.49 2.98
C GLU A 158 -9.10 -6.47 3.08
N LEU A 159 -9.91 -6.31 2.03
CA LEU A 159 -11.01 -5.35 2.01
C LEU A 159 -12.30 -5.95 2.60
N PRO A 160 -13.11 -5.16 3.34
CA PRO A 160 -14.41 -5.57 3.85
C PRO A 160 -15.46 -5.60 2.73
N LEU A 161 -15.31 -6.54 1.79
CA LEU A 161 -16.21 -6.69 0.64
C LEU A 161 -17.49 -7.42 1.05
N SER A 162 -18.65 -6.90 0.62
CA SER A 162 -19.92 -7.60 0.76
C SER A 162 -19.92 -8.88 -0.09
N GLU A 163 -20.20 -10.02 0.52
CA GLU A 163 -20.16 -11.32 -0.16
C GLU A 163 -21.19 -11.40 -1.31
N ASP A 164 -22.32 -10.71 -1.15
CA ASP A 164 -23.49 -10.82 -2.04
C ASP A 164 -23.27 -10.28 -3.47
N ASN A 165 -22.15 -9.60 -3.77
CA ASN A 165 -21.83 -9.15 -5.13
C ASN A 165 -20.34 -9.33 -5.52
N LEU A 166 -19.57 -10.06 -4.72
CA LEU A 166 -18.11 -10.16 -4.87
C LEU A 166 -17.66 -10.60 -6.27
N LEU A 167 -18.29 -11.65 -6.83
CA LEU A 167 -17.95 -12.13 -8.16
C LEU A 167 -18.20 -11.07 -9.23
N LEU A 168 -19.34 -10.38 -9.15
CA LEU A 168 -19.72 -9.36 -10.13
C LEU A 168 -18.75 -8.17 -10.04
N ASN A 169 -18.42 -7.75 -8.83
CA ASN A 169 -17.45 -6.69 -8.57
C ASN A 169 -16.07 -7.01 -9.15
N ILE A 170 -15.58 -8.26 -8.97
CA ILE A 170 -14.31 -8.72 -9.56
C ILE A 170 -14.38 -8.71 -11.10
N ILE A 171 -15.52 -9.09 -11.69
CA ILE A 171 -15.70 -9.04 -13.15
C ILE A 171 -15.63 -7.60 -13.65
N TYR A 172 -16.37 -6.66 -13.06
CA TYR A 172 -16.35 -5.25 -13.46
C TYR A 172 -14.96 -4.64 -13.30
N PHE A 173 -14.27 -4.97 -12.21
CA PHE A 173 -12.89 -4.55 -11.98
C PHE A 173 -11.93 -5.07 -13.07
N ASN A 174 -12.00 -6.35 -13.43
CA ASN A 174 -11.17 -6.90 -14.52
C ASN A 174 -11.49 -6.29 -15.89
N VAL A 175 -12.76 -6.00 -16.17
CA VAL A 175 -13.17 -5.24 -17.38
C VAL A 175 -12.55 -3.85 -17.36
N GLY A 176 -12.54 -3.18 -16.20
CA GLY A 176 -11.84 -1.92 -15.99
C GLY A 176 -10.35 -2.00 -16.35
N ILE A 177 -9.65 -3.03 -15.85
CA ILE A 177 -8.24 -3.28 -16.19
C ILE A 177 -8.07 -3.44 -17.70
N GLU A 178 -8.89 -4.26 -18.36
CA GLU A 178 -8.77 -4.49 -19.80
C GLU A 178 -8.94 -3.19 -20.60
N VAL A 179 -9.94 -2.38 -20.23
CA VAL A 179 -10.19 -1.07 -20.83
C VAL A 179 -9.00 -0.13 -20.62
N GLY A 180 -8.46 -0.05 -19.40
CA GLY A 180 -7.28 0.73 -19.07
C GLY A 180 -6.05 0.30 -19.88
N GLN A 181 -5.79 -1.01 -19.97
CA GLN A 181 -4.69 -1.60 -20.74
C GLN A 181 -4.79 -1.28 -22.22
N ILE A 182 -5.95 -1.55 -22.84
CA ILE A 182 -6.18 -1.31 -24.26
C ILE A 182 -6.07 0.19 -24.57
N GLY A 183 -6.64 1.06 -23.71
CA GLY A 183 -6.55 2.51 -23.85
C GLY A 183 -5.12 3.02 -23.81
N ALA A 184 -4.35 2.63 -22.79
CA ALA A 184 -2.93 2.99 -22.65
C ALA A 184 -2.12 2.52 -23.87
N LEU A 185 -2.34 1.28 -24.32
CA LEU A 185 -1.66 0.72 -25.49
C LEU A 185 -2.00 1.43 -26.78
N ALA A 186 -3.28 1.72 -27.03
CA ALA A 186 -3.71 2.45 -28.21
C ALA A 186 -3.02 3.82 -28.28
N LEU A 187 -2.96 4.53 -27.14
CA LEU A 187 -2.27 5.81 -27.04
C LEU A 187 -0.76 5.67 -27.29
N MET A 188 -0.08 4.73 -26.62
CA MET A 188 1.35 4.50 -26.81
C MET A 188 1.69 4.15 -28.26
N LEU A 189 0.89 3.28 -28.89
CA LEU A 189 1.06 2.92 -30.31
C LEU A 189 0.88 4.13 -31.22
N LEU A 190 -0.14 4.95 -30.99
CA LEU A 190 -0.38 6.15 -31.78
C LEU A 190 0.85 7.08 -31.73
N LEU A 191 1.38 7.32 -30.52
CA LEU A 191 2.54 8.19 -30.31
C LEU A 191 3.80 7.70 -31.03
N ILE A 192 4.04 6.39 -31.05
CA ILE A 192 5.27 5.83 -31.62
C ILE A 192 5.11 5.27 -33.03
N ALA A 193 3.90 5.15 -33.59
CA ALA A 193 3.63 4.47 -34.84
C ALA A 193 4.46 5.03 -36.00
N HIS A 194 4.57 6.35 -36.10
CA HIS A 194 5.38 7.00 -37.11
C HIS A 194 6.88 6.89 -36.80
N TRP A 195 7.26 7.07 -35.53
CA TRP A 195 8.65 7.03 -35.09
C TRP A 195 9.28 5.64 -35.25
N ARG A 196 8.48 4.57 -35.11
CA ARG A 196 8.90 3.16 -35.25
C ARG A 196 9.53 2.84 -36.59
N LYS A 197 9.21 3.59 -37.65
CA LYS A 197 9.80 3.43 -38.99
C LYS A 197 11.20 4.04 -39.12
N ARG A 198 11.64 4.85 -38.16
CA ARG A 198 12.94 5.53 -38.18
C ARG A 198 14.05 4.66 -37.57
N PRO A 199 15.30 4.76 -38.04
CA PRO A 199 16.42 4.00 -37.47
C PRO A 199 16.70 4.34 -36.00
N SER A 200 16.39 5.57 -35.57
CA SER A 200 16.53 5.99 -34.16
C SER A 200 15.68 5.15 -33.20
N PHE A 201 14.53 4.62 -33.66
CA PHE A 201 13.69 3.74 -32.85
C PHE A 201 14.38 2.43 -32.50
N LYS A 202 15.25 1.88 -33.36
CA LYS A 202 16.00 0.65 -33.05
C LYS A 202 16.96 0.86 -31.90
N THR A 203 17.69 1.97 -31.91
CA THR A 203 18.61 2.34 -30.81
C THR A 203 17.84 2.61 -29.52
N PHE A 204 16.74 3.37 -29.62
CA PHE A 204 15.88 3.65 -28.47
C PHE A 204 15.29 2.36 -27.88
N SER A 205 14.72 1.48 -28.70
CA SER A 205 14.17 0.18 -28.26
C SER A 205 15.23 -0.65 -27.55
N LEU A 206 16.46 -0.70 -28.07
CA LEU A 206 17.55 -1.41 -27.42
C LEU A 206 17.87 -0.82 -26.02
N ILE A 207 18.00 0.50 -25.92
CA ILE A 207 18.27 1.21 -24.66
C ILE A 207 17.12 0.99 -23.67
N ALA A 208 15.87 1.14 -24.12
CA ALA A 208 14.67 0.98 -23.32
C ALA A 208 14.56 -0.44 -22.75
N ASN A 209 14.84 -1.48 -23.55
CA ASN A 209 14.80 -2.86 -23.05
C ASN A 209 15.91 -3.14 -22.02
N TYR A 210 17.14 -2.64 -22.20
CA TYR A 210 18.15 -2.75 -21.14
C TYR A 210 17.76 -1.95 -19.88
N GLY A 211 17.13 -0.79 -20.05
CA GLY A 211 16.56 -0.01 -18.94
C GLY A 211 15.48 -0.78 -18.19
N LEU A 212 14.57 -1.46 -18.89
CA LEU A 212 13.53 -2.30 -18.29
C LEU A 212 14.13 -3.52 -17.54
N ILE A 213 15.18 -4.15 -18.07
CA ILE A 213 15.90 -5.23 -17.36
C ILE A 213 16.52 -4.70 -16.06
N LEU A 214 17.22 -3.56 -16.13
CA LEU A 214 17.83 -2.95 -14.96
C LEU A 214 16.77 -2.56 -13.92
N MET A 215 15.71 -1.88 -14.34
CA MET A 215 14.61 -1.45 -13.49
C MET A 215 13.90 -2.63 -12.84
N GLY A 216 13.55 -3.67 -13.61
CA GLY A 216 12.94 -4.88 -13.06
C GLY A 216 13.86 -5.61 -12.08
N GLY A 217 15.17 -5.63 -12.33
CA GLY A 217 16.16 -6.19 -11.40
C GLY A 217 16.25 -5.39 -10.10
N LEU A 218 16.24 -4.06 -10.17
CA LEU A 218 16.21 -3.18 -8.99
C LEU A 218 14.92 -3.35 -8.19
N LEU A 219 13.76 -3.40 -8.86
CA LEU A 219 12.47 -3.67 -8.22
C LEU A 219 12.46 -5.03 -7.54
N PHE A 220 12.95 -6.08 -8.20
CA PHE A 220 13.09 -7.41 -7.59
C PHE A 220 13.93 -7.35 -6.31
N LEU A 221 15.10 -6.71 -6.33
CA LEU A 221 15.95 -6.58 -5.15
C LEU A 221 15.27 -5.78 -4.03
N MET A 222 14.55 -4.71 -4.36
CA MET A 222 13.77 -3.93 -3.40
C MET A 222 12.67 -4.78 -2.75
N GLN A 223 11.94 -5.59 -3.54
CA GLN A 223 10.90 -6.46 -3.02
C GLN A 223 11.47 -7.58 -2.15
N MET A 224 12.59 -8.20 -2.54
CA MET A 224 13.29 -9.20 -1.72
C MET A 224 13.88 -8.60 -0.45
N HIS A 225 14.35 -7.35 -0.50
CA HIS A 225 14.77 -6.61 0.69
C HIS A 225 13.59 -6.37 1.63
N GLY A 226 12.44 -5.92 1.10
CA GLY A 226 11.21 -5.79 1.87
C GLY A 226 10.80 -7.11 2.52
N TYR A 227 10.77 -8.21 1.75
CA TYR A 227 10.48 -9.55 2.24
C TYR A 227 11.37 -9.99 3.42
N THR A 228 12.66 -9.65 3.39
CA THR A 228 13.63 -10.04 4.43
C THR A 228 13.61 -9.16 5.68
N HIS A 229 13.04 -7.96 5.59
CA HIS A 229 13.02 -6.98 6.69
C HIS A 229 11.61 -6.78 7.28
N THR A 230 10.57 -7.27 6.63
CA THR A 230 9.21 -7.31 7.17
C THR A 230 9.03 -8.59 7.98
N ASN A 231 9.18 -8.50 9.30
CA ASN A 231 9.10 -9.64 10.24
C ASN A 231 7.69 -10.16 10.54
N ASN A 232 6.67 -9.84 9.74
CA ASN A 232 5.28 -10.26 10.01
C ASN A 232 4.70 -11.15 8.90
N PRO A 233 4.85 -12.49 9.01
CA PRO A 233 3.99 -13.44 8.32
C PRO A 233 2.54 -13.46 8.87
N ASP A 234 2.31 -12.87 10.04
CA ASP A 234 1.05 -13.00 10.81
C ASP A 234 -0.02 -11.95 10.48
N GLU A 235 0.29 -10.96 9.63
CA GLU A 235 -0.71 -10.05 9.03
C GLU A 235 -1.75 -10.86 8.21
N PHE A 236 -1.32 -11.99 7.64
CA PHE A 236 -2.14 -12.87 6.78
C PHE A 236 -3.07 -13.81 7.56
N ALA A 237 -2.64 -14.32 8.72
CA ALA A 237 -3.45 -15.27 9.49
C ALA A 237 -4.66 -14.60 10.18
N ASN A 238 -4.56 -13.30 10.46
CA ASN A 238 -5.57 -12.58 11.22
C ASN A 238 -6.74 -12.07 10.37
N SER A 239 -6.58 -11.83 9.06
CA SER A 239 -7.69 -11.41 8.20
C SER A 239 -8.72 -12.53 7.96
N ALA A 240 -8.25 -13.77 7.75
CA ALA A 240 -9.11 -14.95 7.62
C ALA A 240 -9.76 -15.33 8.97
N ARG A 241 -9.02 -15.20 10.08
CA ARG A 241 -9.54 -15.47 11.43
C ARG A 241 -10.50 -14.39 11.93
N ALA A 242 -10.28 -13.12 11.58
CA ALA A 242 -11.20 -12.02 11.85
C ALA A 242 -12.53 -12.20 11.12
N ARG A 243 -12.52 -12.70 9.88
CA ARG A 243 -13.75 -13.03 9.13
C ARG A 243 -14.50 -14.24 9.70
N GLN A 244 -13.78 -15.16 10.36
CA GLN A 244 -14.39 -16.29 11.05
C GLN A 244 -14.95 -15.89 12.44
N LEU A 245 -14.38 -14.85 13.07
CA LEU A 245 -14.84 -14.27 14.34
C LEU A 245 -15.99 -13.26 14.16
N SER A 246 -16.14 -12.65 12.99
CA SER A 246 -17.30 -11.79 12.68
C SER A 246 -18.60 -12.57 12.50
N ASN A 247 -18.52 -13.89 12.26
CA ASN A 247 -19.68 -14.79 12.11
C ASN A 247 -20.10 -15.48 13.43
N SER A 248 -19.43 -15.18 14.56
CA SER A 248 -19.96 -15.55 15.87
C SER A 248 -20.70 -14.34 16.46
N ASP A 249 -22.02 -14.45 16.51
CA ASP A 249 -22.96 -13.52 17.14
C ASP A 249 -22.55 -13.15 18.58
N GLN A 250 -21.70 -12.13 18.75
CA GLN A 250 -21.51 -11.41 20.02
C GLN A 250 -21.05 -9.96 19.79
N PHE A 251 -21.72 -9.22 18.91
CA PHE A 251 -21.71 -7.76 19.00
C PHE A 251 -23.13 -7.25 18.77
N SER A 252 -23.79 -6.87 19.87
CA SER A 252 -25.09 -6.22 19.83
C SER A 252 -24.91 -4.80 19.28
N ASP A 253 -25.51 -4.55 18.12
CA ASP A 253 -25.84 -3.22 17.65
C ASP A 253 -26.69 -2.50 18.70
N ALA A 254 -26.13 -1.45 19.28
CA ALA A 254 -26.88 -0.45 20.02
C ALA A 254 -26.40 0.93 19.56
N ALA A 255 -26.85 1.33 18.37
CA ALA A 255 -26.96 2.73 18.04
C ALA A 255 -28.16 3.33 18.79
N SER A 256 -27.95 4.51 19.37
CA SER A 256 -28.90 5.39 20.05
C SER A 256 -29.02 5.17 21.57
N GLU A 257 -28.30 6.02 22.32
CA GLU A 257 -28.90 6.92 23.31
C GLU A 257 -27.82 7.88 23.82
N VAL A 258 -27.94 9.15 23.43
CA VAL A 258 -27.25 10.26 24.08
C VAL A 258 -27.94 10.46 25.42
N SER A 259 -27.47 9.75 26.44
CA SER A 259 -27.80 10.04 27.84
C SER A 259 -26.75 11.00 28.40
N GLN A 260 -27.22 12.19 28.75
CA GLN A 260 -26.50 13.11 29.61
C GLN A 260 -26.37 12.48 31.00
N ASP A 261 -25.15 12.08 31.34
CA ASP A 261 -24.48 12.25 32.63
C ASP A 261 -23.44 11.13 32.77
N THR A 262 -22.19 11.44 32.41
CA THR A 262 -21.05 10.59 32.69
C THR A 262 -19.85 11.51 32.88
N SER A 263 -19.44 11.69 34.13
CA SER A 263 -18.17 12.33 34.44
C SER A 263 -17.04 11.48 33.87
N TRP A 264 -16.59 11.80 32.66
CA TRP A 264 -15.36 11.24 32.10
C TRP A 264 -14.22 11.50 33.10
N GLN A 265 -13.43 10.48 33.39
CA GLN A 265 -12.35 10.56 34.37
C GLN A 265 -11.25 11.50 33.88
N ASP A 266 -10.88 11.39 32.60
CA ASP A 266 -9.97 12.31 31.94
C ASP A 266 -10.57 12.81 30.62
N THR A 267 -10.26 14.07 30.30
CA THR A 267 -10.38 14.65 28.95
C THR A 267 -9.00 15.13 28.51
N ILE A 268 -8.51 14.60 27.41
CA ILE A 268 -7.18 14.85 26.86
C ILE A 268 -7.32 15.51 25.49
N THR A 269 -6.53 16.55 25.25
CA THR A 269 -6.42 17.21 23.96
C THR A 269 -5.11 16.85 23.30
N ILE A 270 -5.17 16.30 22.09
CA ILE A 270 -4.01 15.81 21.33
C ILE A 270 -3.99 16.53 19.99
N THR A 271 -2.83 17.07 19.61
CA THR A 271 -2.66 17.72 18.30
C THR A 271 -1.87 16.78 17.39
N VAL A 272 -2.50 16.35 16.29
CA VAL A 272 -1.85 15.56 15.24
C VAL A 272 -1.32 16.53 14.18
N PRO A 273 0.02 16.64 13.99
CA PRO A 273 0.59 17.55 13.01
C PRO A 273 0.11 17.27 11.59
N ALA A 274 0.17 18.27 10.71
CA ALA A 274 -0.13 18.09 9.29
C ALA A 274 0.80 17.05 8.65
N ARG A 275 0.25 16.17 7.81
CA ARG A 275 0.99 15.12 7.07
C ARG A 275 1.84 14.22 7.98
N ASN A 276 1.36 13.92 9.18
CA ASN A 276 2.10 13.15 10.18
C ASN A 276 1.17 12.28 11.03
N GLY A 277 1.74 11.30 11.73
CA GLY A 277 1.05 10.46 12.70
C GLY A 277 1.45 10.75 14.14
N ILE A 278 0.58 10.39 15.09
CA ILE A 278 0.89 10.39 16.53
C ILE A 278 0.28 9.18 17.20
N GLU A 279 0.94 8.72 18.25
CA GLU A 279 0.48 7.61 19.07
C GLU A 279 0.20 8.10 20.50
N TYR A 280 -0.90 7.66 21.09
CA TYR A 280 -1.25 7.97 22.47
C TYR A 280 -1.62 6.69 23.22
N LYS A 281 -0.87 6.41 24.29
CA LYS A 281 -0.97 5.14 25.03
C LYS A 281 -1.40 5.33 26.48
N LEU A 282 -2.19 4.38 26.95
CA LEU A 282 -2.57 4.16 28.34
C LEU A 282 -2.03 2.80 28.76
N HIS A 283 -1.72 2.60 30.04
CA HIS A 283 -1.39 1.27 30.56
C HIS A 283 -2.59 0.67 31.28
N LEU A 284 -2.96 -0.57 30.93
CA LEU A 284 -4.08 -1.29 31.53
C LEU A 284 -3.58 -2.63 32.07
N LYS A 285 -4.18 -3.09 33.18
CA LYS A 285 -4.01 -4.47 33.66
C LYS A 285 -4.92 -5.41 32.89
N GLU A 286 -4.56 -6.69 32.82
CA GLU A 286 -5.42 -7.72 32.25
C GLU A 286 -6.80 -7.72 32.94
N GLY A 287 -7.86 -7.75 32.13
CA GLY A 287 -9.25 -7.70 32.58
C GLY A 287 -9.74 -6.30 32.98
N GLY A 288 -8.88 -5.28 33.01
CA GLY A 288 -9.23 -3.88 33.30
C GLY A 288 -10.17 -3.29 32.24
N GLY A 289 -11.16 -2.51 32.69
CA GLY A 289 -12.13 -1.88 31.79
C GLY A 289 -11.68 -0.49 31.34
N LEU A 290 -11.87 -0.16 30.07
CA LEU A 290 -11.68 1.18 29.51
C LEU A 290 -12.88 1.55 28.66
N GLU A 291 -13.54 2.64 28.99
CA GLU A 291 -14.56 3.25 28.14
C GLU A 291 -14.01 4.56 27.58
N TYR A 292 -14.22 4.79 26.29
CA TYR A 292 -13.65 5.94 25.60
C TYR A 292 -14.62 6.57 24.60
N THR A 293 -14.41 7.86 24.36
CA THR A 293 -14.86 8.55 23.16
C THR A 293 -13.80 9.53 22.71
N TRP A 294 -13.58 9.67 21.42
CA TRP A 294 -12.81 10.76 20.88
C TRP A 294 -13.50 11.38 19.68
N LYS A 295 -13.22 12.66 19.45
CA LYS A 295 -13.64 13.39 18.26
C LYS A 295 -12.58 14.39 17.83
N THR A 296 -12.51 14.68 16.55
CA THR A 296 -11.63 15.72 16.00
C THR A 296 -12.36 17.07 15.92
N ASN A 297 -11.66 18.11 15.50
CA ASN A 297 -12.24 19.39 15.11
C ASN A 297 -12.96 19.36 13.74
N GLY A 298 -13.35 18.18 13.24
CA GLY A 298 -14.16 18.00 12.04
C GLY A 298 -13.47 17.27 10.89
N ALA A 299 -12.15 17.08 10.94
CA ALA A 299 -11.40 16.31 9.94
C ALA A 299 -11.39 14.81 10.31
N ALA A 300 -11.60 13.92 9.34
CA ALA A 300 -11.42 12.49 9.56
C ALA A 300 -9.92 12.15 9.61
N LEU A 301 -9.54 11.29 10.55
CA LEU A 301 -8.19 10.76 10.70
C LEU A 301 -8.25 9.25 10.56
N PHE A 302 -7.25 8.67 9.87
CA PHE A 302 -7.03 7.24 10.03
C PHE A 302 -6.64 6.99 11.48
N PHE A 303 -7.18 5.93 12.07
CA PHE A 303 -6.80 5.50 13.41
C PHE A 303 -6.74 3.99 13.52
N ASP A 304 -5.84 3.52 14.37
CA ASP A 304 -5.80 2.14 14.86
C ASP A 304 -5.79 2.15 16.39
N PHE A 305 -6.86 1.63 16.98
CA PHE A 305 -6.95 1.35 18.41
C PHE A 305 -6.39 -0.04 18.68
N HIS A 306 -5.23 -0.12 19.33
CA HIS A 306 -4.50 -1.38 19.53
C HIS A 306 -3.92 -1.49 20.95
N GLY A 307 -3.29 -2.62 21.25
CA GLY A 307 -2.48 -2.77 22.46
C GLY A 307 -1.32 -3.75 22.33
N ASP A 308 -0.28 -3.49 23.11
CA ASP A 308 0.99 -4.21 23.16
C ASP A 308 1.14 -4.84 24.56
N PRO A 309 1.32 -6.17 24.67
CA PRO A 309 1.50 -6.82 25.97
C PRO A 309 2.74 -6.33 26.72
N ALA A 310 2.62 -6.20 28.04
CA ALA A 310 3.73 -5.79 28.89
C ALA A 310 4.87 -6.82 28.84
N GLY A 311 6.10 -6.34 28.60
CA GLY A 311 7.30 -7.16 28.58
C GLY A 311 7.51 -7.96 27.30
N ASP A 312 6.67 -7.79 26.27
CA ASP A 312 6.93 -8.34 24.95
C ASP A 312 8.02 -7.53 24.21
N THR A 313 8.98 -8.23 23.62
CA THR A 313 10.04 -7.64 22.79
C THR A 313 9.98 -8.13 21.34
N SER A 314 8.96 -8.93 20.99
CA SER A 314 8.76 -9.42 19.63
C SER A 314 8.16 -8.38 18.69
N GLY A 315 7.55 -7.32 19.26
CA GLY A 315 6.82 -6.31 18.50
C GLY A 315 5.36 -6.71 18.23
N TYR A 316 4.84 -7.67 18.99
CA TYR A 316 3.46 -8.09 18.87
C TYR A 316 2.52 -7.02 19.43
N PHE A 317 1.47 -6.73 18.66
CA PHE A 317 0.35 -5.92 19.09
C PHE A 317 -0.97 -6.52 18.63
N LYS A 318 -2.06 -6.10 19.25
CA LYS A 318 -3.42 -6.51 18.90
C LYS A 318 -4.24 -5.29 18.54
N SER A 319 -4.69 -5.19 17.29
CA SER A 319 -5.68 -4.20 16.88
C SER A 319 -7.09 -4.59 17.38
N TYR A 320 -7.81 -3.59 17.88
CA TYR A 320 -9.19 -3.68 18.38
C TYR A 320 -10.17 -3.03 17.41
N LYS A 321 -9.78 -1.91 16.79
CA LYS A 321 -10.61 -1.18 15.84
C LYS A 321 -9.74 -0.24 15.01
N GLU A 322 -9.85 -0.37 13.70
CA GLU A 322 -9.23 0.51 12.72
C GLU A 322 -10.28 1.09 11.77
N SER A 323 -10.16 2.38 11.43
CA SER A 323 -11.04 3.06 10.47
C SER A 323 -10.48 4.46 10.15
N THR A 324 -11.12 5.20 9.25
CA THR A 324 -10.89 6.63 9.03
C THR A 324 -12.14 7.41 9.39
N ASP A 325 -12.16 8.02 10.58
CA ASP A 325 -13.32 8.72 11.11
C ASP A 325 -12.93 10.04 11.77
N SER A 326 -13.90 10.95 11.92
CA SER A 326 -13.74 12.17 12.73
C SER A 326 -14.15 11.97 14.19
N GLN A 327 -14.70 10.81 14.54
CA GLN A 327 -15.07 10.44 15.91
C GLN A 327 -15.15 8.93 16.08
N SER A 328 -14.94 8.44 17.31
CA SER A 328 -15.16 7.04 17.66
C SER A 328 -15.47 6.91 19.15
N ALA A 329 -16.19 5.86 19.53
CA ALA A 329 -16.47 5.52 20.91
C ALA A 329 -16.50 4.01 21.08
N GLY A 330 -16.25 3.54 22.30
CA GLY A 330 -16.22 2.12 22.58
C GLY A 330 -15.89 1.78 24.02
N LYS A 331 -15.91 0.47 24.28
CA LYS A 331 -15.48 -0.14 25.54
C LYS A 331 -14.47 -1.23 25.22
N LEU A 332 -13.39 -1.29 25.99
CA LEU A 332 -12.38 -2.33 25.96
C LEU A 332 -12.34 -3.01 27.33
N LYS A 333 -12.31 -4.34 27.33
CA LYS A 333 -11.83 -5.12 28.47
C LYS A 333 -10.46 -5.66 28.07
N ALA A 334 -9.40 -5.20 28.73
CA ALA A 334 -8.03 -5.47 28.32
C ALA A 334 -7.77 -6.99 28.29
N PRO A 335 -7.42 -7.59 27.13
CA PRO A 335 -7.19 -9.03 27.03
C PRO A 335 -5.86 -9.47 27.65
N PHE A 336 -4.97 -8.51 27.94
CA PHE A 336 -3.67 -8.72 28.59
C PHE A 336 -3.25 -7.42 29.29
N GLU A 337 -2.35 -7.53 30.26
CA GLU A 337 -1.66 -6.38 30.83
C GLU A 337 -0.69 -5.80 29.78
N GLY A 338 -0.66 -4.48 29.65
CA GLY A 338 0.13 -3.84 28.61
C GLY A 338 -0.27 -2.40 28.34
N VAL A 339 0.30 -1.86 27.27
CA VAL A 339 -0.09 -0.55 26.75
C VAL A 339 -1.21 -0.72 25.74
N HIS A 340 -2.21 0.14 25.81
CA HIS A 340 -3.35 0.17 24.89
C HIS A 340 -3.59 1.61 24.49
N GLY A 341 -3.85 1.87 23.23
CA GLY A 341 -3.80 3.23 22.73
C GLY A 341 -4.22 3.35 21.29
N TRP A 342 -4.17 4.59 20.81
CA TRP A 342 -4.52 4.91 19.44
C TRP A 342 -3.28 5.43 18.72
N TYR A 343 -3.07 4.92 17.53
CA TYR A 343 -2.35 5.64 16.50
C TYR A 343 -3.35 6.46 15.69
N TRP A 344 -3.05 7.73 15.41
CA TRP A 344 -3.82 8.58 14.51
C TRP A 344 -2.91 9.16 13.44
N GLU A 345 -3.34 9.10 12.19
CA GLU A 345 -2.62 9.65 11.05
C GLU A 345 -3.40 10.79 10.39
N ASN A 346 -2.73 11.93 10.27
CA ASN A 346 -3.28 13.14 9.67
C ASN A 346 -2.72 13.37 8.28
N ASN A 347 -3.49 12.98 7.27
CA ASN A 347 -3.17 13.23 5.86
C ASN A 347 -3.59 14.63 5.37
N THR A 348 -4.11 15.50 6.22
CA THR A 348 -4.50 16.86 5.84
C THR A 348 -3.29 17.83 5.89
N PRO A 349 -3.34 18.97 5.17
CA PRO A 349 -2.25 19.96 5.18
C PRO A 349 -2.23 20.84 6.44
N SER A 350 -3.14 20.65 7.39
CA SER A 350 -3.24 21.43 8.62
C SER A 350 -3.24 20.51 9.85
N PRO A 351 -2.77 20.96 11.03
CA PRO A 351 -2.90 20.18 12.25
C PRO A 351 -4.37 19.88 12.59
N VAL A 352 -4.64 18.67 13.08
CA VAL A 352 -5.97 18.23 13.52
C VAL A 352 -5.94 18.02 15.03
N ILE A 353 -6.96 18.54 15.72
CA ILE A 353 -7.06 18.46 17.19
C ILE A 353 -8.06 17.36 17.54
N ILE A 354 -7.63 16.41 18.36
CA ILE A 354 -8.44 15.34 18.94
C ILE A 354 -8.80 15.72 20.38
N THR A 355 -10.07 15.56 20.73
CA THR A 355 -10.54 15.54 22.12
C THR A 355 -10.85 14.09 22.50
N LEU A 356 -9.97 13.45 23.25
CA LEU A 356 -10.14 12.11 23.79
C LEU A 356 -10.72 12.20 25.21
N ARG A 357 -11.72 11.38 25.51
CA ARG A 357 -12.30 11.23 26.84
C ARG A 357 -12.28 9.76 27.21
N VAL A 358 -11.84 9.46 28.42
CA VAL A 358 -11.67 8.10 28.90
C VAL A 358 -12.13 7.97 30.36
N LYS A 359 -12.57 6.77 30.75
CA LYS A 359 -12.84 6.38 32.13
C LYS A 359 -12.62 4.87 32.30
N GLY A 360 -12.18 4.46 33.49
CA GLY A 360 -11.99 3.05 33.83
C GLY A 360 -10.65 2.76 34.51
N ASP A 361 -10.19 1.52 34.39
CA ASP A 361 -9.03 0.98 35.09
C ASP A 361 -7.74 1.12 34.25
N TYR A 362 -7.30 2.36 34.04
CA TYR A 362 -6.08 2.68 33.29
C TYR A 362 -5.11 3.59 34.06
N GLN A 363 -3.86 3.59 33.63
CA GLN A 363 -2.84 4.55 34.02
C GLN A 363 -2.41 5.38 32.82
N ARG A 364 -2.41 6.71 32.98
CA ARG A 364 -1.86 7.66 32.01
C ARG A 364 -0.33 7.62 32.00
N LEU A 365 0.24 7.43 30.82
CA LEU A 365 1.69 7.38 30.63
C LEU A 365 2.29 8.76 30.35
N ASP A 366 1.50 9.65 29.73
CA ASP A 366 1.88 11.03 29.43
C ASP A 366 2.13 11.88 30.69
N LEU A 367 1.58 11.47 31.83
CA LEU A 367 1.84 12.09 33.14
C LEU A 367 3.15 11.63 33.79
N LYS A 368 3.78 10.53 33.33
CA LYS A 368 5.07 10.06 33.87
C LYS A 368 6.24 10.92 33.36
N ASP A 369 6.17 11.39 32.11
CA ASP A 369 7.18 12.29 31.53
C ASP A 369 7.13 13.71 32.12
N ALA A 370 6.00 14.12 32.70
CA ALA A 370 5.86 15.42 33.38
C ALA A 370 6.60 15.48 34.74
N LEU A 371 6.95 14.34 35.33
CA LEU A 371 7.68 14.25 36.61
C LEU A 371 9.20 14.05 36.44
N GLN A 372 9.70 13.96 35.20
CA GLN A 372 11.14 13.80 34.90
C GLN A 372 11.77 14.98 34.14
N LYS A 373 11.01 16.03 33.80
CA LYS A 373 11.62 17.28 33.34
C LYS A 373 12.24 18.00 34.54
N PRO A 374 13.53 18.41 34.50
CA PRO A 374 14.08 19.25 35.55
C PRO A 374 13.24 20.52 35.64
N LYS A 375 12.89 20.89 36.89
CA LYS A 375 12.27 22.18 37.20
C LYS A 375 13.11 23.26 36.51
N PRO A 376 12.54 24.18 35.72
CA PRO A 376 13.33 25.27 35.16
C PRO A 376 13.98 26.02 36.33
N ASP A 377 15.30 26.20 36.27
CA ASP A 377 16.04 26.94 37.27
C ASP A 377 15.36 28.30 37.46
N ILE A 378 14.76 28.47 38.65
CA ILE A 378 14.31 29.78 39.10
C ILE A 378 15.61 30.53 39.37
N ILE A 379 16.02 31.38 38.44
CA ILE A 379 17.06 32.37 38.67
C ILE A 379 16.61 33.16 39.91
N PRO A 380 17.34 33.14 41.03
CA PRO A 380 16.95 33.91 42.20
C PRO A 380 16.95 35.40 41.86
N ASP A 381 15.96 36.14 42.33
CA ASP A 381 15.75 37.57 42.03
C ASP A 381 16.99 38.45 42.29
N SER A 382 17.93 37.98 43.10
CA SER A 382 19.23 38.64 43.32
C SER A 382 20.07 38.76 42.04
N ALA A 383 19.97 37.82 41.10
CA ALA A 383 20.74 37.85 39.86
C ALA A 383 20.15 38.77 38.78
N ILE A 384 18.87 39.17 38.91
CA ILE A 384 18.22 40.14 38.00
C ILE A 384 18.62 41.58 38.38
N LEU A 385 18.87 41.85 39.67
CA LEU A 385 19.32 43.16 40.17
C LEU A 385 20.77 43.49 39.76
N ASP A 386 21.65 42.50 39.66
CA ASP A 386 23.05 42.73 39.24
C ASP A 386 23.16 43.08 37.75
N ILE A 387 22.24 42.56 36.92
CA ILE A 387 22.22 42.85 35.47
C ILE A 387 21.69 44.26 35.21
N LEU A 388 20.67 44.72 35.94
CA LEU A 388 20.09 46.05 35.79
C LEU A 388 20.97 47.20 36.33
N ASN A 389 21.89 46.92 37.26
CA ASN A 389 22.83 47.92 37.79
C ASN A 389 24.14 48.02 36.96
N SER A 390 24.27 47.23 35.88
CA SER A 390 25.44 47.22 34.99
C SER A 390 25.20 47.84 33.60
N ILE A 391 24.02 48.43 33.40
CA ILE A 391 23.64 49.28 32.25
C ILE A 391 23.36 50.67 32.79
#